data_AF-A0A7Y7C846-F1
#
_entry.id   AF-A0A7Y7C846-F1
#
_cell.length_a   1.000
_cell.length_b   1.000
_cell.length_c   1.000
_cell.angle_alpha   90.00
_cell.angle_beta   90.00
_cell.angle_gamma   90.00
#
_symmetry.space_group_name_H-M   'P 1'
#
loop_
_entity.id
_entity.type
_entity.pdbx_description
1 polymer ?
#
loop_
_entity_poly.entity_id
_entity_poly.type
_entity_poly.pdbx_seq_one_letter_code
_entity_poly.pdbx_strand_id
1 'polypeptide(L)'
;MSMQEVCLLIGRDEEVLWCETSDSPVLLPDSRTRWEAIWYWRHELVEVAHSHPEGPLGFSTEDETTMTALTEALGRAPRFSVVAPGGMVARVEGRDVWVSDEPWWAEPLREVSGMTHSPMARA
;
A
#
# COMPACT_ATOMS: atom_id res chain seq x y z
N MET A 1 7.43 -19.49 -4.54
CA MET A 1 6.28 -18.68 -4.10
C MET A 1 5.72 -18.00 -5.34
N SER A 2 4.40 -17.91 -5.49
CA SER A 2 3.80 -17.06 -6.53
C SER A 2 3.85 -15.61 -6.07
N MET A 3 4.04 -14.68 -7.01
CA MET A 3 3.94 -13.25 -6.73
C MET A 3 2.46 -12.86 -6.63
N GLN A 4 2.15 -11.97 -5.70
CA GLN A 4 0.80 -11.49 -5.41
C GLN A 4 0.86 -10.09 -4.83
N GLU A 5 -0.11 -9.24 -5.14
CA GLU A 5 -0.25 -7.96 -4.45
C GLU A 5 -0.82 -8.17 -3.05
N VAL A 6 -0.36 -7.32 -2.13
CA VAL A 6 -0.73 -7.33 -0.72
C VAL A 6 -1.15 -5.92 -0.35
N CYS A 7 -2.28 -5.78 0.33
CA CYS A 7 -2.79 -4.53 0.86
C CYS A 7 -2.74 -4.58 2.39
N LEU A 8 -2.20 -3.54 3.02
CA LEU A 8 -2.21 -3.33 4.47
C LEU A 8 -3.02 -2.10 4.84
N LEU A 9 -3.81 -2.24 5.90
CA LEU A 9 -4.38 -1.10 6.63
C LEU A 9 -3.54 -0.88 7.87
N ILE A 10 -3.02 0.34 8.03
CA ILE A 10 -2.09 0.69 9.09
C ILE A 10 -2.71 1.76 9.99
N GLY A 11 -2.62 1.52 11.29
CA GLY A 11 -3.08 2.40 12.35
C GLY A 11 -1.96 3.28 12.91
N ARG A 12 -2.27 3.96 14.01
CA ARG A 12 -1.26 4.75 14.75
C ARG A 12 -0.09 3.85 15.19
N ASP A 13 1.07 4.47 15.37
CA ASP A 13 2.28 3.78 15.85
C ASP A 13 2.70 2.58 14.98
N GLU A 14 2.41 2.65 13.68
CA GLU A 14 2.74 1.63 12.67
C GLU A 14 2.08 0.26 12.93
N GLU A 15 0.96 0.23 13.64
CA GLU A 15 0.19 -1.00 13.88
C GLU A 15 -0.46 -1.50 12.58
N VAL A 16 -0.25 -2.77 12.21
CA VAL A 16 -0.95 -3.39 11.08
C VAL A 16 -2.33 -3.86 11.55
N LEU A 17 -3.38 -3.13 11.16
CA LEU A 17 -4.78 -3.37 11.55
C LEU A 17 -5.42 -4.50 10.75
N TRP A 18 -5.01 -4.65 9.48
CA TRP A 18 -5.58 -5.62 8.55
C TRP A 18 -4.65 -5.86 7.36
N CYS A 19 -4.76 -7.05 6.76
CA CYS A 19 -4.00 -7.48 5.60
C CYS A 19 -4.91 -8.27 4.64
N GLU A 20 -4.77 -8.02 3.34
CA GLU A 20 -5.36 -8.82 2.26
C GLU A 20 -4.34 -9.10 1.18
N THR A 21 -4.42 -10.29 0.61
CA THR A 21 -3.62 -10.73 -0.53
C THR A 21 -4.54 -10.93 -1.72
N SER A 22 -4.08 -10.60 -2.92
CA SER A 22 -4.74 -10.99 -4.16
C SER A 22 -4.21 -12.33 -4.68
N ASP A 23 -4.80 -12.82 -5.76
CA ASP A 23 -4.28 -13.95 -6.54
C ASP A 23 -3.47 -13.47 -7.78
N SER A 24 -3.07 -12.19 -7.81
CA SER A 24 -2.45 -11.55 -8.98
C SER A 24 -1.27 -10.66 -8.58
N PRO A 25 -0.15 -10.68 -9.30
CA PRO A 25 0.99 -9.80 -9.01
C PRO A 25 0.83 -8.36 -9.49
N VAL A 26 -0.28 -8.04 -10.16
CA VAL A 26 -0.51 -6.73 -10.80
C VAL A 26 -1.93 -6.20 -10.60
N LEU A 27 -2.69 -6.84 -9.70
CA LEU A 27 -4.09 -6.46 -9.47
C LEU A 27 -4.54 -6.83 -8.05
N LEU A 28 -4.93 -5.83 -7.28
CA LEU A 28 -5.77 -5.94 -6.11
C LEU A 28 -7.24 -5.76 -6.52
N PRO A 29 -8.06 -6.83 -6.55
CA PRO A 29 -9.44 -6.70 -6.98
C PRO A 29 -10.19 -5.77 -6.04
N ASP A 30 -11.15 -5.00 -6.58
CA ASP A 30 -12.10 -4.27 -5.75
C ASP A 30 -12.89 -5.26 -4.89
N SER A 31 -12.69 -5.16 -3.57
CA SER A 31 -13.07 -6.19 -2.62
C SER A 31 -14.00 -5.61 -1.56
N ARG A 32 -15.20 -6.18 -1.44
CA ARG A 32 -16.16 -5.81 -0.40
C ARG A 32 -15.54 -5.95 1.00
N THR A 33 -14.76 -7.01 1.22
CA THR A 33 -14.09 -7.27 2.50
C THR A 33 -13.13 -6.14 2.86
N ARG A 34 -12.37 -5.64 1.88
CA ARG A 34 -11.47 -4.48 2.07
C ARG A 34 -12.25 -3.22 2.44
N TRP A 35 -13.34 -2.94 1.75
CA TRP A 35 -14.21 -1.80 2.09
C TRP A 35 -14.80 -1.91 3.49
N GLU A 36 -15.25 -3.10 3.90
CA GLU A 36 -15.77 -3.34 5.25
C GLU A 36 -14.68 -3.17 6.31
N ALA A 37 -13.45 -3.64 6.06
CA ALA A 37 -12.30 -3.46 6.96
C ALA A 37 -11.90 -1.98 7.09
N ILE A 38 -11.81 -1.26 5.97
CA ILE A 38 -11.55 0.19 5.95
C ILE A 38 -12.61 0.93 6.76
N TRP A 39 -13.88 0.62 6.54
CA TRP A 39 -14.97 1.27 7.26
C TRP A 39 -14.95 0.94 8.75
N TYR A 40 -14.65 -0.30 9.13
CA TYR A 40 -14.52 -0.73 10.51
C TYR A 40 -13.42 0.08 11.23
N TRP A 41 -12.24 0.18 10.63
CA TRP A 41 -11.06 0.85 11.18
C TRP A 41 -10.98 2.36 10.89
N ARG A 42 -12.02 2.98 10.30
CA ARG A 42 -12.00 4.36 9.79
C ARG A 42 -11.54 5.45 10.77
N HIS A 43 -11.60 5.23 12.08
CA HIS A 43 -11.14 6.19 13.10
C HIS A 43 -9.67 5.98 13.53
N GLU A 44 -9.10 4.83 13.21
CA GLU A 44 -7.73 4.44 13.58
C GLU A 44 -6.81 4.37 12.37
N LEU A 45 -7.36 4.11 11.18
CA LEU A 45 -6.63 4.02 9.91
C LEU A 45 -5.83 5.31 9.63
N VAL A 46 -4.51 5.25 9.62
CA VAL A 46 -3.66 6.39 9.25
C VAL A 46 -3.04 6.22 7.87
N GLU A 47 -2.84 4.97 7.42
CA GLU A 47 -2.17 4.67 6.16
C GLU A 47 -2.77 3.43 5.47
N VAL A 48 -2.89 3.50 4.15
CA VAL A 48 -3.20 2.36 3.28
C VAL A 48 -1.98 2.12 2.42
N ALA A 49 -1.38 0.94 2.55
CA ALA A 49 -0.19 0.57 1.79
C ALA A 49 -0.49 -0.66 0.92
N HIS A 50 0.09 -0.72 -0.28
CA HIS A 50 0.05 -1.92 -1.09
C HIS A 50 1.36 -2.22 -1.81
N SER A 51 1.51 -3.48 -2.26
CA SER A 51 2.65 -3.89 -3.07
C SER A 51 2.40 -3.81 -4.57
N HIS A 52 3.45 -3.50 -5.32
CA HIS A 52 3.59 -3.79 -6.75
C HIS A 52 4.76 -4.77 -6.97
N PRO A 53 4.54 -6.10 -6.91
CA PRO A 53 5.61 -7.08 -7.05
C PRO A 53 6.41 -6.99 -8.35
N GLU A 54 5.75 -6.64 -9.45
CA GLU A 54 6.40 -6.43 -10.76
C GLU A 54 6.75 -4.96 -11.03
N GLY A 55 6.49 -4.08 -10.06
CA GLY A 55 6.49 -2.64 -10.26
C GLY A 55 5.28 -2.14 -11.08
N PRO A 56 5.27 -0.84 -11.45
CA PRO A 56 6.28 0.16 -11.17
C PRO A 56 6.29 0.63 -9.71
N LEU A 57 7.37 1.28 -9.29
CA LEU A 57 7.40 2.02 -8.02
C LEU A 57 6.66 3.36 -8.20
N GLY A 58 5.38 3.37 -7.87
CA GLY A 58 4.50 4.54 -7.97
C GLY A 58 3.05 4.12 -8.12
N PHE A 59 2.13 5.07 -7.95
CA PHE A 59 0.69 4.82 -8.08
C PHE A 59 0.27 4.72 -9.55
N SER A 60 -0.57 3.73 -9.84
CA SER A 60 -1.26 3.57 -11.11
C SER A 60 -2.48 4.49 -11.21
N THR A 61 -3.06 4.63 -12.40
CA THR A 61 -4.34 5.36 -12.57
C THR A 61 -5.47 4.73 -11.75
N GLU A 62 -5.48 3.41 -11.60
CA GLU A 62 -6.48 2.71 -10.80
C GLU A 62 -6.33 3.08 -9.31
N ASP A 63 -5.10 3.05 -8.79
CA ASP A 63 -4.80 3.50 -7.43
C ASP A 63 -5.30 4.92 -7.18
N GLU A 64 -5.02 5.85 -8.09
CA GLU A 64 -5.46 7.25 -7.98
C GLU A 64 -6.98 7.40 -7.82
N THR A 65 -7.74 6.62 -8.60
CA THR A 65 -9.21 6.63 -8.51
C THR A 65 -9.71 6.04 -7.20
N THR A 66 -9.09 4.96 -6.72
CA THR A 66 -9.42 4.36 -5.42
C THR A 66 -9.05 5.27 -4.26
N MET A 67 -7.87 5.91 -4.30
CA MET A 67 -7.41 6.87 -3.30
C MET A 67 -8.35 8.08 -3.20
N THR A 68 -8.84 8.56 -4.34
CA THR A 68 -9.84 9.64 -4.41
C THR A 68 -11.14 9.21 -3.75
N ALA A 69 -11.69 8.06 -4.14
CA ALA A 69 -12.92 7.53 -3.56
C ALA A 69 -12.81 7.29 -2.04
N LEU A 70 -11.67 6.78 -1.58
CA LEU A 70 -11.40 6.57 -0.15
C LEU A 70 -11.32 7.89 0.61
N THR A 71 -10.64 8.88 0.06
CA THR A 71 -10.51 10.21 0.68
C THR A 71 -11.86 10.88 0.83
N GLU A 72 -12.71 10.80 -0.21
CA GLU A 72 -14.08 11.32 -0.18
C GLU A 72 -14.95 10.57 0.84
N ALA A 73 -14.91 9.23 0.85
CA ALA A 73 -15.71 8.41 1.75
C ALA A 73 -15.33 8.58 3.23
N LEU A 74 -14.04 8.74 3.53
CA LEU A 74 -13.55 8.94 4.89
C LEU A 74 -13.67 10.39 5.37
N GLY A 75 -13.89 11.35 4.46
CA GLY A 75 -13.87 12.78 4.75
C GLY A 75 -12.49 13.31 5.16
N ARG A 76 -11.44 12.52 4.93
CA ARG A 76 -10.03 12.83 5.21
C ARG A 76 -9.14 11.93 4.35
N ALA A 77 -7.92 12.37 4.07
CA ALA A 77 -6.94 11.55 3.39
C ALA A 77 -6.11 10.76 4.43
N PRO A 78 -6.16 9.41 4.47
CA PRO A 78 -5.05 8.66 5.04
C PRO A 78 -3.80 8.88 4.18
N ARG A 79 -2.62 8.53 4.71
CA ARG A 79 -1.43 8.38 3.88
C ARG A 79 -1.64 7.18 2.95
N PHE A 80 -1.14 7.28 1.74
CA PHE A 80 -1.11 6.17 0.78
C PHE A 80 0.33 5.83 0.47
N SER A 81 0.65 4.55 0.35
CA SER A 81 2.01 4.10 0.06
C SER A 81 2.04 2.89 -0.87
N VAL A 82 3.05 2.84 -1.73
CA VAL A 82 3.36 1.70 -2.60
C VAL A 82 4.73 1.17 -2.22
N VAL A 83 4.81 -0.14 -2.01
CA VAL A 83 6.06 -0.87 -1.84
C VAL A 83 6.33 -1.70 -3.09
N ALA A 84 7.50 -1.56 -3.68
CA ALA A 84 7.92 -2.34 -4.84
C ALA A 84 9.31 -2.96 -4.56
N PRO A 85 9.85 -3.82 -5.46
CA PRO A 85 11.19 -4.39 -5.29
C PRO A 85 12.27 -3.32 -5.17
N GLY A 86 12.09 -2.19 -5.85
CA GLY A 86 13.06 -1.09 -5.89
C GLY A 86 13.07 -0.20 -4.64
N GLY A 87 12.02 -0.19 -3.82
CA GLY A 87 11.87 0.68 -2.66
C GLY A 87 10.41 0.98 -2.31
N MET A 88 10.17 2.08 -1.60
CA MET A 88 8.84 2.52 -1.17
C MET A 88 8.61 3.99 -1.55
N VAL A 89 7.40 4.27 -2.02
CA VAL A 89 6.88 5.63 -2.27
C VAL A 89 5.67 5.85 -1.40
N ALA A 90 5.53 7.06 -0.88
CA ALA A 90 4.34 7.48 -0.17
C ALA A 90 3.82 8.82 -0.69
N ARG A 91 2.51 9.04 -0.58
CA ARG A 91 1.91 10.34 -0.85
C ARG A 91 1.88 11.19 0.41
N VAL A 92 2.61 12.31 0.38
CA VAL A 92 2.66 13.30 1.46
C VAL A 92 2.28 14.66 0.86
N GLU A 93 1.24 15.28 1.40
CA GLU A 93 0.74 16.60 0.96
C GLU A 93 0.51 16.69 -0.57
N GLY A 94 -0.02 15.61 -1.15
CA GLY A 94 -0.32 15.52 -2.59
C GLY A 94 0.90 15.29 -3.49
N ARG A 95 2.07 14.95 -2.93
CA ARG A 95 3.28 14.62 -3.68
C ARG A 95 3.75 13.22 -3.37
N ASP A 96 4.22 12.52 -4.39
CA ASP A 96 4.85 11.22 -4.25
C ASP A 96 6.31 11.41 -3.84
N VAL A 97 6.63 10.91 -2.65
CA VAL A 97 7.95 11.01 -2.06
C VAL A 97 8.52 9.62 -1.85
N TRP A 98 9.80 9.47 -2.17
CA TRP A 98 10.56 8.28 -1.80
C TRP A 98 10.69 8.19 -0.28
N VAL A 99 10.46 7.01 0.28
CA VAL A 99 10.64 6.74 1.72
C VAL A 99 12.02 6.13 1.92
N SER A 100 12.96 6.89 2.50
CA SER A 100 14.33 6.42 2.72
C SER A 100 14.46 5.48 3.91
N ASP A 101 13.75 5.81 4.99
CA ASP A 101 13.68 5.00 6.20
C ASP A 101 12.33 4.29 6.19
N GLU A 102 12.30 3.11 5.57
CA GLU A 102 11.08 2.34 5.43
C GLU A 102 10.62 1.78 6.79
N PRO A 103 9.30 1.78 7.06
CA PRO A 103 8.75 1.27 8.30
C PRO A 103 8.90 -0.26 8.38
N TRP A 104 8.82 -0.80 9.60
CA TRP A 104 9.12 -2.21 9.86
C TRP A 104 8.23 -3.19 9.07
N TRP A 105 7.01 -2.78 8.71
CA TRP A 105 6.05 -3.60 7.98
C TRP A 105 6.34 -3.71 6.48
N ALA A 106 7.20 -2.86 5.90
CA ALA A 106 7.50 -2.87 4.47
C ALA A 106 8.21 -4.15 4.02
N GLU A 107 9.15 -4.67 4.82
CA GLU A 107 9.88 -5.89 4.49
C GLU A 107 8.98 -7.15 4.59
N PRO A 108 8.20 -7.37 5.67
CA PRO A 108 7.20 -8.44 5.70
C PRO A 108 6.20 -8.37 4.53
N LEU A 109 5.78 -7.17 4.14
CA LEU A 109 4.91 -6.98 2.98
C LEU A 109 5.59 -7.49 1.69
N ARG A 110 6.87 -7.18 1.47
CA ARG A 110 7.65 -7.74 0.35
C ARG A 110 7.70 -9.26 0.38
N GLU A 111 8.02 -9.83 1.53
CA GLU A 111 8.11 -11.28 1.70
C GLU A 111 6.78 -11.97 1.35
N VAL A 112 5.66 -11.50 1.91
CA VAL A 112 4.32 -12.05 1.65
C VAL A 112 3.92 -11.87 0.19
N SER A 113 4.32 -10.76 -0.43
CA SER A 113 4.07 -10.46 -1.84
C SER A 113 4.93 -11.29 -2.80
N GLY A 114 5.91 -12.03 -2.28
CA GLY A 114 6.86 -12.81 -3.09
C GLY A 114 7.92 -11.96 -3.78
N MET A 115 8.10 -10.71 -3.34
CA MET A 115 9.12 -9.81 -3.86
C MET A 115 10.51 -10.18 -3.37
N THR A 116 11.50 -9.99 -4.23
CA THR A 116 12.90 -9.92 -3.80
C THR A 116 13.30 -8.44 -3.76
N HIS A 117 13.65 -7.93 -2.58
CA HIS A 117 14.10 -6.55 -2.45
C HIS A 117 15.39 -6.35 -3.26
N SER A 118 15.33 -5.48 -4.25
CA SER A 118 16.43 -5.15 -5.16
C SER A 118 16.53 -3.63 -5.26
N PRO A 119 17.17 -2.97 -4.27
CA PRO A 119 17.18 -1.53 -4.18
C PRO A 119 17.81 -0.93 -5.43
N MET A 120 17.09 -0.03 -6.10
CA MET A 120 17.64 0.67 -7.26
C MET A 120 18.69 1.68 -6.80
N ALA A 121 19.84 1.69 -7.47
CA ALA A 121 20.87 2.70 -7.24
C ALA A 121 20.31 4.10 -7.58
N ARG A 122 20.47 5.04 -6.65
CA ARG A 122 20.10 6.45 -6.85
C ARG A 122 20.89 7.02 -8.03
N ALA A 123 20.20 7.63 -8.99
CA ALA A 123 20.82 8.47 -10.01
C ALA A 123 21.03 9.90 -9.46
#